data_AF-A0A7K1LTJ0-F1
#
_entry.id   AF-A0A7K1LTJ0-F1
#
_cell.length_a   1.000
_cell.length_b   1.000
_cell.length_c   1.000
_cell.angle_alpha   90.00
_cell.angle_beta   90.00
_cell.angle_gamma   90.00
#
_symmetry.space_group_name_H-M   'P 1'
#
loop_
_entity.id
_entity.type
_entity.pdbx_description
1 polymer ?
#
loop_
_entity_poly.entity_id
_entity_poly.type
_entity_poly.pdbx_seq_one_letter_code
_entity_poly.pdbx_strand_id
1 'polypeptide(L)'
;CWEEHSRNMFAHMERTLAEGHDEIAAVIVEPLIQGAGGMRMYHPVYLKLLREACDRYGVHLIHDEIAVGFGRTGTMFACEQAGIAPDFLCLSKALTGGYLPMSAVLTSETIYRGFYDDYQTL
;
A
#
# COMPACT_ATOMS: atom_id res chain seq x y z
N CYS A 1 6.99 4.04 -22.74
CA CYS A 1 7.53 4.98 -21.70
C CYS A 1 7.57 4.27 -20.33
N TRP A 2 8.09 4.91 -19.25
CA TRP A 2 8.09 4.30 -17.90
C TRP A 2 6.66 3.97 -17.40
N GLU A 3 5.70 4.86 -17.67
CA GLU A 3 4.29 4.62 -17.36
C GLU A 3 3.75 3.36 -18.07
N GLU A 4 3.98 3.25 -19.37
CA GLU A 4 3.55 2.10 -20.19
C GLU A 4 4.18 0.79 -19.71
N HIS A 5 5.46 0.81 -19.32
CA HIS A 5 6.09 -0.37 -18.72
C HIS A 5 5.37 -0.81 -17.44
N SER A 6 5.06 0.13 -16.54
CA SER A 6 4.30 -0.18 -15.32
C SER A 6 2.88 -0.70 -15.63
N ARG A 7 2.19 -0.16 -16.65
CA ARG A 7 0.89 -0.67 -17.10
C ARG A 7 0.99 -2.10 -17.62
N ASN A 8 1.99 -2.40 -18.44
CA ASN A 8 2.21 -3.73 -18.98
C ASN A 8 2.52 -4.74 -17.85
N MET A 9 3.35 -4.35 -16.88
CA MET A 9 3.65 -5.19 -15.73
C MET A 9 2.45 -5.40 -14.81
N PHE A 10 1.55 -4.41 -14.73
CA PHE A 10 0.33 -4.51 -13.92
C PHE A 10 -0.63 -5.60 -14.41
N ALA A 11 -0.63 -5.92 -15.72
CA ALA A 11 -1.48 -6.97 -16.29
C ALA A 11 -1.26 -8.34 -15.61
N HIS A 12 -0.06 -8.61 -15.10
CA HIS A 12 0.22 -9.83 -14.33
C HIS A 12 -0.48 -9.83 -12.96
N MET A 13 -0.48 -8.69 -12.26
CA MET A 13 -1.16 -8.53 -10.98
C MET A 13 -2.68 -8.61 -11.16
N GLU A 14 -3.21 -7.93 -12.18
CA GLU A 14 -4.64 -7.97 -12.48
C GLU A 14 -5.12 -9.40 -12.76
N ARG A 15 -4.33 -10.19 -13.52
CA ARG A 15 -4.64 -11.61 -13.74
C ARG A 15 -4.69 -12.41 -12.45
N THR A 16 -3.70 -12.25 -11.58
CA THR A 16 -3.66 -12.94 -10.28
C THR A 16 -4.89 -12.62 -9.43
N LEU A 17 -5.28 -11.33 -9.37
CA LEU A 17 -6.48 -10.92 -8.64
C LEU A 17 -7.76 -11.47 -9.30
N ALA A 18 -7.87 -11.38 -10.63
CA ALA A 18 -9.01 -11.91 -11.35
C ALA A 18 -9.22 -13.42 -11.13
N GLU A 19 -8.14 -14.20 -11.08
CA GLU A 19 -8.19 -15.65 -10.93
C GLU A 19 -8.39 -16.12 -9.48
N GLY A 20 -7.95 -15.35 -8.48
CA GLY A 20 -7.85 -15.85 -7.10
C GLY A 20 -8.41 -14.95 -5.99
N HIS A 21 -9.06 -13.83 -6.32
CA HIS A 21 -9.48 -12.85 -5.30
C HIS A 21 -10.31 -13.42 -4.14
N ASP A 22 -11.16 -14.42 -4.38
CA ASP A 22 -11.97 -15.06 -3.34
C ASP A 22 -11.14 -15.69 -2.20
N GLU A 23 -9.87 -15.99 -2.45
CA GLU A 23 -8.92 -16.57 -1.47
C GLU A 23 -7.81 -15.59 -1.07
N ILE A 24 -7.81 -14.36 -1.60
CA ILE A 24 -6.76 -13.35 -1.34
C ILE A 24 -7.31 -12.29 -0.39
N ALA A 25 -6.76 -12.23 0.83
CA ALA A 25 -7.15 -11.22 1.81
C ALA A 25 -6.61 -9.82 1.46
N ALA A 26 -5.36 -9.73 0.98
CA ALA A 26 -4.70 -8.45 0.74
C ALA A 26 -3.57 -8.53 -0.29
N VAL A 27 -3.27 -7.38 -0.91
CA VAL A 27 -2.01 -7.12 -1.61
C VAL A 27 -1.16 -6.17 -0.79
N ILE A 28 0.12 -6.50 -0.60
CA ILE A 28 1.11 -5.65 0.06
C ILE A 28 2.22 -5.23 -0.92
N VAL A 29 2.56 -3.94 -0.94
CA VAL A 29 3.62 -3.39 -1.80
C VAL A 29 4.45 -2.31 -1.10
N GLU A 30 5.72 -2.18 -1.46
CA GLU A 30 6.51 -0.96 -1.21
C GLU A 30 6.16 0.07 -2.31
N PRO A 31 5.49 1.20 -1.99
CA PRO A 31 5.02 2.13 -3.01
C PRO A 31 6.17 2.93 -3.65
N LEU A 32 6.14 3.01 -4.99
CA LEU A 32 7.11 3.68 -5.88
C LEU A 32 8.52 3.10 -5.90
N ILE A 33 9.08 2.67 -4.78
CA ILE A 33 10.47 2.21 -4.65
C ILE A 33 10.54 0.95 -3.79
N GLN A 34 10.97 -0.15 -4.39
CA GLN A 34 11.33 -1.37 -3.64
C GLN A 34 12.75 -1.23 -3.12
N GLY A 35 12.90 -0.92 -1.83
CA GLY A 35 14.16 -0.44 -1.25
C GLY A 35 15.21 -1.54 -1.16
N ALA A 36 14.96 -2.53 -0.30
CA ALA A 36 15.89 -3.65 -0.07
C ALA A 36 16.03 -4.56 -1.31
N GLY A 37 15.04 -4.54 -2.20
CA GLY A 37 15.07 -5.22 -3.49
C GLY A 37 16.03 -4.61 -4.52
N GLY A 38 16.81 -3.58 -4.17
CA GLY A 38 17.77 -2.93 -5.05
C GLY A 38 17.30 -1.59 -5.61
N MET A 39 16.54 -0.82 -4.81
CA MET A 39 16.03 0.50 -5.18
C MET A 39 15.27 0.50 -6.52
N ARG A 40 14.42 -0.50 -6.75
CA ARG A 40 13.68 -0.63 -8.00
C ARG A 40 12.51 0.34 -7.99
N MET A 41 12.55 1.29 -8.91
CA MET A 41 11.55 2.36 -9.03
C MET A 41 10.53 1.99 -10.10
N TYR A 42 9.27 2.37 -9.88
CA TYR A 42 8.20 2.20 -10.87
C TYR A 42 7.24 3.40 -10.88
N HIS A 43 6.49 3.54 -11.96
CA HIS A 43 5.65 4.71 -12.17
C HIS A 43 4.41 4.68 -11.24
N PRO A 44 3.96 5.84 -10.69
CA PRO A 44 2.80 5.90 -9.78
C PRO A 44 1.50 5.32 -10.33
N VAL A 45 1.37 5.23 -11.66
CA VAL A 45 0.22 4.59 -12.33
C VAL A 45 -0.04 3.16 -11.83
N TYR A 46 1.00 2.42 -11.45
CA TYR A 46 0.84 1.07 -10.93
C TYR A 46 0.02 1.06 -9.63
N LEU A 47 0.29 2.01 -8.73
CA LEU A 47 -0.45 2.14 -7.47
C LEU A 47 -1.90 2.52 -7.70
N LYS A 48 -2.17 3.40 -8.69
CA LYS A 48 -3.53 3.77 -9.05
C LYS A 48 -4.32 2.55 -9.57
N LEU A 49 -3.73 1.79 -10.49
CA LEU A 49 -4.34 0.57 -11.02
C LEU A 49 -4.54 -0.48 -9.91
N LEU A 50 -3.57 -0.59 -9.00
CA LEU A 50 -3.66 -1.52 -7.88
C LEU A 50 -4.81 -1.17 -6.93
N ARG A 51 -5.00 0.11 -6.61
CA ARG A 51 -6.15 0.58 -5.83
C ARG A 51 -7.47 0.22 -6.52
N GLU A 52 -7.61 0.56 -7.79
CA GLU A 52 -8.81 0.27 -8.58
C GLU A 52 -9.10 -1.23 -8.68
N ALA A 53 -8.08 -2.09 -8.77
CA ALA A 53 -8.26 -3.53 -8.78
C ALA A 53 -8.63 -4.09 -7.41
N CYS A 54 -7.95 -3.64 -6.34
CA CYS A 54 -8.27 -4.04 -4.97
C CYS A 54 -9.73 -3.72 -4.61
N ASP A 55 -10.22 -2.53 -4.99
CA ASP A 55 -11.61 -2.13 -4.78
C ASP A 55 -12.59 -3.02 -5.55
N ARG A 56 -12.26 -3.35 -6.80
CA ARG A 56 -13.10 -4.18 -7.68
C ARG A 56 -13.22 -5.62 -7.22
N TYR A 57 -12.15 -6.17 -6.68
CA TYR A 57 -12.05 -7.57 -6.29
C TYR A 57 -12.27 -7.81 -4.79
N GLY A 58 -12.55 -6.77 -4.01
CA GLY A 58 -12.78 -6.90 -2.56
C GLY A 58 -11.53 -7.31 -1.78
N VAL A 59 -10.35 -6.94 -2.26
CA VAL A 59 -9.05 -7.28 -1.66
C VAL A 59 -8.48 -6.04 -0.97
N HIS A 60 -7.91 -6.19 0.24
CA HIS A 60 -7.29 -5.06 0.93
C HIS A 60 -5.96 -4.65 0.30
N LEU A 61 -5.67 -3.34 0.27
CA LEU A 61 -4.39 -2.80 -0.16
C LEU A 61 -3.54 -2.34 1.02
N ILE A 62 -2.33 -2.87 1.14
CA ILE A 62 -1.35 -2.49 2.16
C ILE A 62 -0.17 -1.81 1.47
N HIS A 63 0.16 -0.59 1.91
CA HIS A 63 1.42 0.04 1.53
C HIS A 63 2.43 -0.06 2.68
N ASP A 64 3.58 -0.66 2.37
CA ASP A 64 4.77 -0.61 3.23
C ASP A 64 5.55 0.67 2.96
N GLU A 65 5.21 1.72 3.71
CA GLU A 65 5.91 3.01 3.65
C GLU A 65 6.99 3.16 4.70
N ILE A 66 7.49 2.06 5.26
CA ILE A 66 8.54 2.11 6.27
C ILE A 66 9.80 2.80 5.71
N ALA A 67 10.19 2.49 4.47
CA ALA A 67 11.39 3.09 3.85
C ALA A 67 11.11 4.43 3.15
N VAL A 68 9.93 4.56 2.55
CA VAL A 68 9.61 5.64 1.60
C VAL A 68 8.76 6.76 2.20
N GLY A 69 8.16 6.56 3.38
CA GLY A 69 7.40 7.58 4.08
C GLY A 69 8.28 8.70 4.64
N PHE A 70 7.63 9.75 5.15
CA PHE A 70 8.23 10.95 5.73
C PHE A 70 9.20 11.66 4.78
N GLY A 71 8.75 11.93 3.55
CA GLY A 71 9.48 12.80 2.62
C GLY A 71 10.53 12.12 1.74
N ARG A 72 10.78 10.82 1.89
CA ARG A 72 11.88 10.13 1.17
C ARG A 72 11.73 10.20 -0.35
N THR A 73 10.50 10.24 -0.85
CA THR A 73 10.16 10.28 -2.28
C THR A 73 9.78 11.68 -2.78
N GLY A 74 9.83 12.70 -1.92
CA GLY A 74 9.46 14.09 -2.22
C GLY A 74 8.05 14.50 -1.76
N THR A 75 7.16 13.54 -1.55
CA THR A 75 5.85 13.72 -0.88
C THR A 75 5.90 13.22 0.57
N MET A 76 4.91 13.56 1.41
CA MET A 76 4.92 13.09 2.80
C MET A 76 4.84 11.56 2.83
N PHE A 77 3.95 11.00 2.01
CA PHE A 77 3.82 9.58 1.74
C PHE A 77 3.89 9.32 0.23
N ALA A 78 4.45 8.19 -0.17
CA ALA A 78 4.62 7.81 -1.57
C ALA A 78 3.28 7.59 -2.28
N CYS A 79 2.25 7.10 -1.58
CA CYS A 79 0.90 6.94 -2.14
C CYS A 79 0.28 8.24 -2.69
N GLU A 80 0.68 9.40 -2.14
CA GLU A 80 0.19 10.71 -2.56
C GLU A 80 0.50 11.00 -4.03
N GLN A 81 1.62 10.50 -4.56
CA GLN A 81 2.00 10.69 -5.96
C GLN A 81 1.10 9.94 -6.94
N ALA A 82 0.37 8.93 -6.45
CA ALA A 82 -0.65 8.23 -7.23
C ALA A 82 -2.07 8.79 -6.96
N GLY A 83 -2.23 9.70 -6.00
CA GLY A 83 -3.52 10.26 -5.61
C GLY A 83 -4.46 9.22 -4.98
N ILE A 84 -3.93 8.21 -4.30
CA ILE A 84 -4.70 7.12 -3.67
C ILE A 84 -4.31 6.92 -2.21
N ALA A 85 -5.19 6.25 -1.45
CA ALA A 85 -4.91 5.80 -0.09
C ALA A 85 -5.02 4.26 -0.01
N PRO A 86 -4.10 3.58 0.71
CA PRO A 86 -4.22 2.16 1.00
C PRO A 86 -5.23 1.92 2.14
N ASP A 87 -5.66 0.67 2.30
CA ASP A 87 -6.46 0.22 3.44
C ASP A 87 -5.63 0.14 4.73
N PHE A 88 -4.36 -0.19 4.59
CA PHE A 88 -3.38 -0.16 5.68
C PHE A 88 -2.07 0.52 5.24
N LEU A 89 -1.51 1.34 6.13
CA LEU A 89 -0.23 2.02 5.90
C LEU A 89 0.75 1.67 7.01
N CYS A 90 1.84 1.00 6.66
CA CYS A 90 2.90 0.63 7.60
C CYS A 90 3.98 1.72 7.65
N LEU A 91 4.32 2.20 8.85
CA LEU A 91 5.28 3.28 9.10
C LEU A 91 6.31 2.88 10.15
N SER A 92 7.56 3.31 9.98
CA SER A 92 8.64 3.21 10.96
C SER A 92 9.81 4.11 10.50
N LYS A 93 11.07 3.71 10.72
CA LYS A 93 12.32 4.41 10.32
C LYS A 93 12.28 5.93 10.54
N ALA A 94 11.97 6.69 9.49
CA ALA A 94 11.96 8.15 9.51
C ALA A 94 10.86 8.74 10.42
N LEU A 95 9.89 7.92 10.87
CA LEU A 95 8.86 8.28 11.85
C LEU A 95 9.44 8.98 13.09
N THR A 96 10.58 8.50 13.60
CA THR A 96 11.26 9.08 14.77
C THR A 96 12.53 9.82 14.40
N GLY A 97 12.77 10.05 13.10
CA GLY A 97 14.04 10.54 12.59
C GLY A 97 15.24 9.62 12.89
N GLY A 98 14.99 8.35 13.24
CA GLY A 98 16.03 7.41 13.66
C GLY A 98 16.48 7.54 15.12
N TYR A 99 15.79 8.34 15.95
CA TYR A 99 16.17 8.56 17.34
C TYR A 99 15.72 7.44 18.28
N LEU A 100 14.56 6.83 18.00
CA LEU A 100 13.96 5.79 18.83
C LEU A 100 13.28 4.71 17.98
N PRO A 101 13.27 3.44 18.43
CA PRO A 101 12.52 2.39 17.75
C PRO A 101 11.02 2.63 17.91
N MET A 102 10.33 2.81 16.79
CA MET A 102 8.87 2.93 16.75
C MET A 102 8.35 2.46 15.39
N SER A 103 7.16 1.87 15.39
CA SER A 103 6.37 1.62 14.19
C SER A 103 4.91 1.95 14.46
N ALA A 104 4.16 2.18 13.38
CA ALA A 104 2.72 2.36 13.43
C ALA A 104 2.10 1.68 12.21
N VAL A 105 0.89 1.15 12.38
CA VAL A 105 0.03 0.69 11.28
C VAL A 105 -1.23 1.54 11.35
N LEU A 106 -1.49 2.31 10.30
CA LEU A 106 -2.73 3.08 10.16
C LEU A 106 -3.72 2.24 9.36
N THR A 107 -5.01 2.41 9.61
CA THR A 107 -6.09 1.77 8.86
C THR A 107 -7.29 2.70 8.70
N SER A 108 -8.21 2.34 7.82
CA SER A 108 -9.45 3.09 7.61
C SER A 108 -10.47 2.85 8.73
N GLU A 109 -11.36 3.83 8.94
CA GLU A 109 -12.48 3.70 9.87
C GLU A 109 -13.37 2.50 9.52
N THR A 110 -13.59 2.23 8.23
CA THR A 110 -14.38 1.10 7.76
C THR A 110 -13.83 -0.23 8.27
N ILE A 111 -12.51 -0.41 8.18
CA ILE A 111 -11.86 -1.64 8.66
C ILE A 111 -11.91 -1.70 10.18
N TYR A 112 -11.56 -0.60 10.86
CA TYR A 112 -11.65 -0.52 12.32
C TYR A 112 -13.04 -0.94 12.83
N ARG A 113 -14.12 -0.45 12.19
CA ARG A 113 -15.50 -0.79 12.54
C ARG A 113 -15.84 -2.26 12.37
N GLY A 114 -15.19 -2.96 11.45
CA GLY A 114 -15.36 -4.41 11.28
C GLY A 114 -14.91 -5.23 12.51
N PHE A 115 -14.07 -4.65 13.36
CA PHE A 115 -13.58 -5.28 14.60
C PHE A 115 -14.06 -4.57 15.87
N TYR A 116 -14.73 -3.43 15.74
CA TYR A 116 -15.19 -2.67 16.89
C TYR A 116 -16.43 -3.33 17.50
N ASP A 117 -16.35 -3.67 18.77
CA ASP A 117 -17.46 -4.15 19.58
C ASP A 117 -17.38 -3.51 20.97
N ASP A 118 -18.51 -3.37 21.64
CA ASP A 118 -18.54 -2.84 23.00
C ASP A 118 -17.99 -3.89 23.97
N TYR A 119 -17.18 -3.45 24.94
CA TYR A 119 -16.58 -4.38 25.92
C TYR A 119 -17.64 -5.13 26.76
N GLN A 120 -18.87 -4.60 26.81
CA GLN A 120 -19.98 -5.23 27.53
C GLN A 120 -20.62 -6.39 26.76
N THR A 121 -20.35 -6.51 25.46
CA THR A 121 -20.95 -7.51 24.55
C THR A 121 -19.95 -8.56 24.06
N LEU A 122 -18.66 -8.44 24.42
CA LEU A 122 -17.60 -9.45 24.28
C LEU A 122 -17.71 -10.56 25.33
#